data_AF-A0A3N4PW94-F1
#
_entry.id   AF-A0A3N4PW94-F1
#
_cell.length_a   1.000
_cell.length_b   1.000
_cell.length_c   1.000
_cell.angle_alpha   90.00
_cell.angle_beta   90.00
_cell.angle_gamma   90.00
#
_symmetry.space_group_name_H-M   'P 1'
#
loop_
_entity.id
_entity.type
_entity.pdbx_description
1 polymer ?
#
loop_
_entity_poly.entity_id
_entity_poly.type
_entity_poly.pdbx_seq_one_letter_code
_entity_poly.pdbx_strand_id
1 'polypeptide(L)'
;MQATLVEVHGQQYVLPNEEQVFSFKTGNGKIAVLCKDKKDQYLVYRFGTNKKPELVFPASTKSGWEAFRYSYYMRGGGPQNEGMDLNYVYFVSKGYKYVIYDTYHAVGGKRKVGVKVIDLQTDKVTDIVGLVSSAKGNLTQFRDNKRLLVTDELFD
;
A
#
# COMPACT_ATOMS: atom_id res chain seq x y z
N MET A 1 -23.57 11.08 -12.06
CA MET A 1 -22.89 9.85 -11.60
C MET A 1 -22.73 9.95 -10.09
N GLN A 2 -23.62 9.31 -9.34
CA GLN A 2 -23.54 9.31 -7.88
C GLN A 2 -22.46 8.34 -7.44
N ALA A 3 -21.46 8.84 -6.72
CA ALA A 3 -20.53 8.00 -5.99
C ALA A 3 -21.33 7.23 -4.93
N THR A 4 -21.38 5.91 -5.06
CA THR A 4 -22.00 5.05 -4.05
C THR A 4 -21.16 5.12 -2.79
N LEU A 5 -21.56 5.98 -1.86
CA LEU A 5 -21.05 6.02 -0.50
C LEU A 5 -21.51 4.73 0.19
N VAL A 6 -20.55 3.89 0.57
CA VAL A 6 -20.81 2.84 1.54
C VAL A 6 -20.74 3.51 2.91
N GLU A 7 -21.89 3.93 3.43
CA GLU A 7 -22.01 4.41 4.81
C GLU A 7 -22.12 3.23 5.77
N VAL A 8 -21.15 3.14 6.69
CA VAL A 8 -21.26 2.35 7.91
C VAL A 8 -20.81 3.28 9.03
N HIS A 9 -21.65 3.43 10.06
CA HIS A 9 -21.36 4.23 11.25
C HIS A 9 -20.05 3.75 11.90
N GLY A 10 -19.01 4.60 11.86
CA GLY A 10 -17.75 4.40 12.58
C GLY A 10 -16.51 4.34 11.69
N GLN A 11 -16.01 5.51 11.29
CA GLN A 11 -14.72 5.74 10.62
C GLN A 11 -14.58 5.18 9.18
N GLN A 12 -14.75 6.08 8.22
CA GLN A 12 -14.53 5.84 6.80
C GLN A 12 -13.05 5.55 6.53
N TYR A 13 -12.75 4.50 5.77
CA TYR A 13 -11.39 4.17 5.33
C TYR A 13 -10.80 5.23 4.40
N VAL A 14 -11.65 5.99 3.72
CA VAL A 14 -11.32 7.11 2.84
C VAL A 14 -12.14 8.30 3.34
N LEU A 15 -11.48 9.36 3.83
CA LEU A 15 -12.20 10.55 4.31
C LEU A 15 -12.75 11.37 3.13
N PRO A 16 -13.75 12.25 3.33
CA PRO A 16 -14.32 13.06 2.24
C PRO A 16 -13.31 13.93 1.48
N ASN A 17 -12.23 14.36 2.14
CA ASN A 17 -11.13 15.13 1.53
C ASN A 17 -10.04 14.23 0.91
N GLU A 18 -10.17 12.91 0.98
CA GLU A 18 -9.18 11.97 0.49
C GLU A 18 -9.64 11.29 -0.80
N GLU A 19 -8.67 10.78 -1.54
CA GLU A 19 -8.87 9.82 -2.62
C GLU A 19 -8.03 8.58 -2.39
N GLN A 20 -8.54 7.44 -2.86
CA GLN A 20 -7.89 6.15 -2.73
C GLN A 20 -6.77 6.03 -3.78
N VAL A 21 -5.55 5.80 -3.31
CA VAL A 21 -4.39 5.48 -4.17
C VAL A 21 -4.35 3.99 -4.48
N PHE A 22 -4.38 3.16 -3.42
CA PHE A 22 -4.26 1.71 -3.54
C PHE A 22 -5.05 1.04 -2.42
N SER A 23 -5.73 -0.07 -2.70
CA SER A 23 -6.39 -0.85 -1.66
C SER A 23 -6.55 -2.30 -2.06
N PHE A 24 -6.73 -3.17 -1.07
CA PHE A 24 -7.12 -4.56 -1.24
C PHE A 24 -7.74 -5.11 0.06
N LYS A 25 -8.45 -6.24 -0.06
CA LYS A 25 -8.89 -7.07 1.05
C LYS A 25 -7.93 -8.23 1.26
N THR A 26 -7.80 -8.69 2.49
CA THR A 26 -7.06 -9.90 2.86
C THR A 26 -8.00 -11.11 2.93
N GLY A 27 -7.46 -12.33 3.01
CA GLY A 27 -8.25 -13.56 3.11
C GLY A 27 -9.17 -13.62 4.34
N ASN A 28 -8.83 -12.90 5.43
CA ASN A 28 -9.66 -12.83 6.65
C ASN A 28 -10.62 -11.63 6.66
N GLY A 29 -10.79 -10.95 5.52
CA GLY A 29 -11.74 -9.83 5.37
C GLY A 29 -11.23 -8.48 5.87
N LYS A 30 -9.98 -8.36 6.36
CA LYS A 30 -9.38 -7.06 6.66
C LYS A 30 -9.09 -6.28 5.37
N ILE A 31 -9.10 -4.95 5.47
CA ILE A 31 -8.89 -4.01 4.38
C ILE A 31 -7.57 -3.28 4.63
N ALA A 32 -6.73 -3.21 3.60
CA ALA A 32 -5.59 -2.30 3.53
C ALA A 32 -5.96 -1.18 2.53
N VAL A 33 -5.74 0.07 2.91
CA VAL A 33 -5.91 1.22 2.02
C VAL A 33 -4.77 2.21 2.21
N LEU A 34 -4.32 2.76 1.09
CA LEU A 34 -3.47 3.92 1.00
C LEU A 34 -4.30 5.03 0.35
N CYS A 35 -4.41 6.16 1.04
CA CYS A 35 -5.17 7.34 0.61
C CYS A 35 -4.25 8.55 0.59
N LYS A 36 -4.51 9.47 -0.33
CA LYS A 36 -3.94 10.82 -0.30
C LYS A 36 -5.03 11.85 -0.13
N ASP A 37 -4.70 12.97 0.48
CA ASP A 37 -5.55 14.15 0.45
C ASP A 37 -5.70 14.65 -1.00
N LYS A 38 -6.90 15.11 -1.37
CA LYS A 38 -7.22 15.60 -2.73
C LYS A 38 -6.42 16.83 -3.15
N LYS A 39 -5.86 17.57 -2.19
CA LYS A 39 -4.93 18.69 -2.42
C LYS A 39 -3.47 18.28 -2.16
N ASP A 40 -3.22 16.97 -2.08
CA ASP A 40 -1.92 16.37 -1.82
C ASP A 40 -1.23 16.84 -0.53
N GLN A 41 -1.99 17.17 0.51
CA GLN A 41 -1.41 17.61 1.78
C GLN A 41 -0.74 16.48 2.56
N TYR A 42 -1.25 15.25 2.41
CA TYR A 42 -0.72 14.09 3.13
C TYR A 42 -1.01 12.77 2.41
N LEU A 43 -0.27 11.74 2.80
CA LEU A 43 -0.56 10.34 2.53
C LEU A 43 -0.92 9.64 3.85
N VAL A 44 -1.84 8.69 3.81
CA VAL A 44 -2.27 7.92 4.98
C VAL A 44 -2.55 6.48 4.59
N TYR A 45 -2.05 5.57 5.41
CA TYR A 45 -2.31 4.15 5.36
C TYR A 45 -3.29 3.77 6.47
N ARG A 46 -4.28 2.93 6.14
CA ARG A 46 -5.19 2.33 7.13
C ARG A 46 -5.30 0.83 6.89
N PHE A 47 -5.27 0.07 7.97
CA PHE A 47 -5.47 -1.38 7.97
C PHE A 47 -6.43 -1.78 9.07
N GLY A 48 -7.39 -2.67 8.80
CA GLY A 48 -8.31 -3.17 9.83
C GLY A 48 -9.51 -3.92 9.28
N THR A 49 -10.58 -4.01 10.06
CA THR A 49 -11.84 -4.67 9.64
C THR A 49 -12.72 -3.73 8.83
N ASN A 50 -13.74 -4.27 8.16
CA ASN A 50 -14.79 -3.46 7.50
C ASN A 50 -15.53 -2.49 8.45
N LYS A 51 -15.44 -2.69 9.77
CA LYS A 51 -16.07 -1.83 10.78
C LYS A 51 -15.17 -0.69 11.25
N LYS A 52 -13.86 -0.92 11.36
CA LYS A 52 -12.93 0.10 11.84
C LYS A 52 -11.48 -0.18 11.42
N PRO A 53 -10.68 0.86 11.15
CA PRO A 53 -9.24 0.75 11.14
C PRO A 53 -8.70 0.28 12.50
N GLU A 54 -7.71 -0.60 12.46
CA GLU A 54 -6.94 -1.09 13.61
C GLU A 54 -5.54 -0.46 13.64
N LEU A 55 -5.02 -0.10 12.47
CA LEU A 55 -3.80 0.68 12.29
C LEU A 55 -4.10 1.86 11.37
N VAL A 56 -3.69 3.05 11.79
CA VAL A 56 -3.69 4.28 10.99
C VAL A 56 -2.29 4.85 11.07
N PHE A 57 -1.69 5.12 9.90
CA PHE A 57 -0.35 5.69 9.83
C PHE A 57 -0.24 6.73 8.70
N PRO A 58 0.44 7.87 8.92
CA PRO A 58 0.89 8.36 10.22
C PRO A 58 -0.31 8.73 11.11
N ALA A 59 -0.09 8.77 12.43
CA ALA A 59 -1.13 9.15 13.38
C ALA A 59 -1.56 10.64 13.25
N SER A 60 -0.68 11.47 12.67
CA SER A 60 -0.93 12.88 12.36
C SER A 60 -0.68 13.13 10.88
N THR A 61 -1.60 13.85 10.22
CA THR A 61 -1.52 14.16 8.79
C THR A 61 -0.57 15.32 8.47
N LYS A 62 -0.07 16.05 9.47
CA LYS A 62 0.83 17.22 9.26
C LYS A 62 2.19 16.87 8.66
N SER A 63 2.57 15.58 8.65
CA SER A 63 3.85 15.06 8.14
C SER A 63 3.67 13.83 7.24
N GLY A 64 2.51 13.75 6.57
CA GLY A 64 2.03 12.57 5.85
C GLY A 64 3.05 11.93 4.91
N TRP A 65 3.57 12.70 3.97
CA TRP A 65 4.42 12.20 2.88
C TRP A 65 5.79 11.71 3.34
N GLU A 66 6.46 12.51 4.17
CA GLU A 66 7.82 12.23 4.67
C GLU A 66 7.88 11.00 5.58
N ALA A 67 6.74 10.53 6.07
CA ALA A 67 6.63 9.32 6.88
C ALA A 67 6.73 8.03 6.04
N PHE A 68 6.61 8.11 4.71
CA PHE A 68 6.69 6.98 3.80
C PHE A 68 7.94 7.04 2.92
N ARG A 69 8.31 5.88 2.41
CA ARG A 69 9.31 5.68 1.37
C ARG A 69 8.69 4.88 0.24
N TYR A 70 9.28 5.01 -0.94
CA TYR A 70 8.92 4.24 -2.11
C TYR A 70 10.15 3.51 -2.64
N SER A 71 9.98 2.28 -3.08
CA SER A 71 10.98 1.58 -3.88
C SER A 71 10.29 0.78 -4.97
N TYR A 72 11.01 0.55 -6.06
CA TYR A 72 10.50 -0.23 -7.17
C TYR A 72 11.64 -0.88 -7.94
N TYR A 73 11.32 -1.99 -8.61
CA TYR A 73 12.18 -2.61 -9.61
C TYR A 73 11.34 -2.90 -10.85
N MET A 74 11.82 -2.45 -12.00
CA MET A 74 11.14 -2.67 -13.27
C MET A 74 12.11 -3.28 -14.27
N ARG A 75 11.77 -4.47 -14.75
CA ARG A 75 12.48 -5.18 -15.83
C ARG A 75 11.47 -5.51 -16.93
N GLY A 76 11.63 -4.90 -18.10
CA GLY A 76 10.80 -5.21 -19.27
C GLY A 76 11.15 -6.56 -19.91
N GLY A 77 10.46 -6.91 -20.99
CA GLY A 77 10.83 -8.06 -21.83
C GLY A 77 10.04 -9.35 -21.62
N GLY A 78 8.88 -9.30 -20.95
CA GLY A 78 7.95 -10.43 -20.86
C GLY A 78 8.50 -11.67 -20.14
N PRO A 79 7.83 -12.83 -20.21
CA PRO A 79 8.27 -14.04 -19.53
C PRO A 79 9.69 -14.49 -19.92
N GLN A 80 10.08 -14.29 -21.19
CA GLN A 80 11.41 -14.67 -21.71
C GLN A 80 12.58 -13.90 -21.08
N ASN A 81 12.33 -12.70 -20.57
CA ASN A 81 13.32 -11.89 -19.87
C ASN A 81 13.03 -11.80 -18.36
N GLU A 82 12.20 -12.73 -17.87
CA GLU A 82 11.70 -12.72 -16.50
C GLU A 82 11.20 -11.33 -16.09
N GLY A 83 10.37 -10.72 -16.95
CA GLY A 83 9.89 -9.36 -16.75
C GLY A 83 9.23 -9.18 -15.38
N MET A 84 9.56 -8.09 -14.71
CA MET A 84 9.13 -7.78 -13.35
C MET A 84 8.65 -6.33 -13.27
N ASP A 85 7.61 -6.12 -12.47
CA ASP A 85 7.15 -4.80 -12.06
C ASP A 85 6.84 -4.88 -10.55
N LEU A 86 7.83 -4.51 -9.73
CA LEU A 86 7.79 -4.63 -8.27
C LEU A 86 7.65 -3.23 -7.69
N ASN A 87 6.62 -2.99 -6.86
CA ASN A 87 6.40 -1.69 -6.23
C ASN A 87 6.15 -1.84 -4.74
N TYR A 88 6.77 -0.97 -3.95
CA TYR A 88 6.68 -0.98 -2.50
C TYR A 88 6.50 0.43 -1.97
N VAL A 89 5.47 0.64 -1.16
CA VAL A 89 5.40 1.80 -0.25
C VAL A 89 5.62 1.27 1.15
N TYR A 90 6.55 1.87 1.89
CA TYR A 90 6.87 1.38 3.22
C TYR A 90 7.10 2.49 4.23
N PHE A 91 6.93 2.14 5.50
CA PHE A 91 7.13 3.03 6.63
C PHE A 91 7.53 2.25 7.88
N VAL A 92 8.05 2.95 8.88
CA VAL A 92 8.40 2.37 10.18
C VAL A 92 7.47 2.91 11.26
N SER A 93 6.91 2.03 12.08
CA SER A 93 6.11 2.40 13.23
C SER A 93 6.31 1.42 14.38
N LYS A 94 6.62 1.94 15.58
CA LYS A 94 6.74 1.18 16.83
C LYS A 94 7.65 -0.06 16.73
N GLY A 95 8.80 0.07 16.06
CA GLY A 95 9.77 -1.03 15.90
C GLY A 95 9.47 -2.02 14.77
N TYR A 96 8.43 -1.77 13.97
CA TYR A 96 8.09 -2.61 12.81
C TYR A 96 8.18 -1.81 11.52
N LYS A 97 8.71 -2.42 10.46
CA LYS A 97 8.60 -1.91 9.08
C LYS A 97 7.40 -2.55 8.39
N TYR A 98 6.52 -1.72 7.86
CA TYR A 98 5.34 -2.12 7.11
C TYR A 98 5.59 -1.85 5.64
N VAL A 99 5.51 -2.88 4.81
CA VAL A 99 5.78 -2.81 3.37
C VAL A 99 4.50 -3.18 2.63
N ILE A 100 3.82 -2.18 2.08
CA ILE A 100 2.70 -2.38 1.17
C ILE A 100 3.27 -2.70 -0.20
N TYR A 101 2.93 -3.87 -0.75
CA TYR A 101 3.47 -4.31 -2.03
C TYR A 101 2.37 -4.48 -3.10
N ASP A 102 2.71 -4.14 -4.34
CA ASP A 102 1.99 -4.46 -5.58
C ASP A 102 3.04 -4.91 -6.61
N THR A 103 3.19 -6.23 -6.72
CA THR A 103 4.27 -6.87 -7.48
C THR A 103 3.70 -7.71 -8.60
N TYR A 104 4.33 -7.68 -9.76
CA TYR A 104 4.01 -8.51 -10.91
C TYR A 104 5.26 -9.20 -11.44
N HIS A 105 5.14 -10.51 -11.66
CA HIS A 105 6.13 -11.33 -12.35
C HIS A 105 5.50 -11.85 -13.64
N ALA A 106 6.12 -11.54 -14.79
CA ALA A 106 5.64 -11.98 -16.10
C ALA A 106 5.70 -13.50 -16.24
N VAL A 107 6.69 -14.14 -15.63
CA VAL A 107 6.76 -15.61 -15.55
C VAL A 107 5.57 -16.14 -14.76
N GLY A 108 4.66 -16.80 -15.46
CA GLY A 108 3.40 -17.29 -14.89
C GLY A 108 2.36 -16.22 -14.61
N GLY A 109 2.56 -14.97 -15.06
CA GLY A 109 1.57 -13.89 -14.95
C GLY A 109 1.12 -13.59 -13.51
N LYS A 110 2.04 -13.64 -12.55
CA LYS A 110 1.73 -13.62 -11.13
C LYS A 110 1.76 -12.20 -10.58
N ARG A 111 0.58 -11.59 -10.41
CA ARG A 111 0.41 -10.41 -9.56
C ARG A 111 0.22 -10.84 -8.11
N LYS A 112 0.87 -10.15 -7.17
CA LYS A 112 0.62 -10.28 -5.73
C LYS A 112 0.45 -8.89 -5.12
N VAL A 113 -0.43 -8.81 -4.13
CA VAL A 113 -0.65 -7.62 -3.31
C VAL A 113 -0.68 -8.02 -1.84
N GLY A 114 -0.26 -7.14 -0.94
CA GLY A 114 -0.25 -7.46 0.49
C GLY A 114 0.56 -6.48 1.33
N VAL A 115 0.82 -6.90 2.57
CA VAL A 115 1.66 -6.16 3.52
C VAL A 115 2.66 -7.11 4.17
N LYS A 116 3.95 -6.83 4.03
CA LYS A 116 4.97 -7.47 4.89
C LYS A 116 5.15 -6.63 6.14
N VAL A 117 5.09 -7.26 7.31
CA VAL A 117 5.39 -6.66 8.60
C VAL A 117 6.70 -7.28 9.08
N ILE A 118 7.74 -6.47 9.14
CA ILE A 118 9.09 -6.87 9.50
C ILE A 118 9.39 -6.32 10.89
N ASP A 119 9.67 -7.21 11.83
CA ASP A 119 10.16 -6.84 13.16
C ASP A 119 11.63 -6.38 13.04
N LEU A 120 11.91 -5.12 13.38
CA LEU A 120 13.25 -4.53 13.23
C LEU A 120 14.25 -5.00 14.30
N GLN A 121 13.80 -5.73 15.33
CA GLN A 121 14.67 -6.32 16.34
C GLN A 121 15.08 -7.75 15.99
N THR A 122 14.17 -8.50 15.36
CA THR A 122 14.36 -9.94 15.12
C THR A 122 14.47 -10.33 13.64
N ASP A 123 14.27 -9.37 12.74
CA ASP A 123 14.14 -9.56 11.28
C ASP A 123 13.02 -10.54 10.88
N LYS A 124 12.13 -10.90 11.82
CA LYS A 124 11.01 -11.78 11.55
C LYS A 124 10.02 -11.09 10.61
N VAL A 125 9.73 -11.76 9.50
CA VAL A 125 8.77 -11.29 8.49
C VAL A 125 7.43 -12.01 8.68
N THR A 126 6.35 -11.24 8.79
CA THR A 126 4.96 -11.72 8.66
C THR A 126 4.37 -11.19 7.37
N ASP A 127 3.91 -12.09 6.49
CA ASP A 127 3.30 -11.70 5.21
C ASP A 127 1.77 -11.77 5.29
N ILE A 128 1.12 -10.61 5.17
CA ILE A 128 -0.33 -10.46 5.12
C ILE A 128 -0.76 -10.39 3.66
N VAL A 129 -1.07 -11.55 3.09
CA VAL A 129 -1.43 -11.67 1.67
C VAL A 129 -2.81 -11.07 1.39
N GLY A 130 -2.87 -10.22 0.37
CA GLY A 130 -4.09 -9.64 -0.16
C GLY A 130 -4.69 -10.46 -1.31
N LEU A 131 -6.02 -10.36 -1.45
CA LEU A 131 -6.79 -10.90 -2.55
C LEU A 131 -6.63 -9.99 -3.76
N VAL A 132 -5.87 -10.42 -4.77
CA VAL A 132 -5.59 -9.65 -5.99
C VAL A 132 -6.87 -9.19 -6.70
N SER A 133 -7.92 -10.02 -6.70
CA SER A 133 -9.23 -9.70 -7.30
C SER A 133 -9.95 -8.52 -6.62
N SER A 134 -9.57 -8.16 -5.40
CA SER A 134 -10.11 -7.02 -4.67
C SER A 134 -9.24 -5.77 -4.79
N ALA A 135 -8.09 -5.87 -5.44
CA ALA A 135 -7.14 -4.77 -5.54
C ALA A 135 -7.70 -3.64 -6.41
N LYS A 136 -7.59 -2.40 -5.93
CA LYS A 136 -7.99 -1.20 -6.67
C LYS A 136 -6.84 -0.19 -6.66
N GLY A 137 -6.57 0.41 -7.81
CA GLY A 137 -5.42 1.30 -8.00
C GLY A 137 -4.10 0.53 -8.09
N ASN A 138 -2.98 1.26 -7.98
CA ASN A 138 -1.62 0.74 -7.99
C ASN A 138 -0.66 1.72 -7.30
N LEU A 139 0.59 1.28 -7.12
CA LEU A 139 1.65 2.08 -6.50
C LEU A 139 2.58 2.76 -7.53
N THR A 140 2.42 2.50 -8.83
CA THR A 140 3.35 2.98 -9.87
C THR A 140 3.32 4.49 -10.02
N GLN A 141 2.25 5.16 -9.58
CA GLN A 141 2.17 6.63 -9.58
C GLN A 141 3.29 7.31 -8.77
N PHE A 142 3.90 6.61 -7.81
CA PHE A 142 5.00 7.15 -7.00
C PHE A 142 6.36 7.13 -7.70
N ARG A 143 6.46 6.51 -8.88
CA ARG A 143 7.67 6.57 -9.72
C ARG A 143 7.96 7.99 -10.19
N ASP A 144 6.91 8.71 -10.58
CA ASP A 144 7.05 9.96 -11.31
C ASP A 144 6.60 11.20 -10.53
N ASN A 145 5.75 11.03 -9.50
CA ASN A 145 5.16 12.17 -8.80
C ASN A 145 6.10 12.89 -7.81
N LYS A 146 7.28 12.30 -7.52
CA LYS A 146 8.33 12.84 -6.63
C LYS A 146 7.86 13.20 -5.21
N ARG A 147 6.72 12.67 -4.75
CA ARG A 147 6.18 12.96 -3.40
C ARG A 147 6.76 12.07 -2.31
N LEU A 148 7.30 10.92 -2.69
CA LEU A 148 7.95 9.97 -1.78
C LEU A 148 9.44 9.91 -2.08
N LEU A 149 10.25 9.81 -1.03
CA LEU A 149 11.67 9.52 -1.19
C LEU A 149 11.82 8.11 -1.77
N VAL A 150 12.44 8.03 -2.95
CA VAL A 150 12.74 6.79 -3.64
C VAL A 150 14.02 6.17 -3.06
N THR A 151 14.00 4.86 -2.86
CA THR A 151 15.13 4.08 -2.31
C THR A 151 15.31 2.78 -3.10
N ASP A 152 16.49 2.15 -2.96
CA ASP A 152 16.84 0.91 -3.65
C ASP A 152 16.45 -0.38 -2.89
N GLU A 153 15.73 -0.26 -1.76
CA GLU A 153 15.37 -1.42 -0.93
C GLU A 153 14.31 -2.30 -1.63
N LEU A 154 14.59 -3.60 -1.82
CA LEU A 154 13.66 -4.59 -2.35
C LEU A 154 13.21 -5.56 -1.26
N PHE A 155 11.99 -6.08 -1.40
CA PHE A 155 11.32 -6.88 -0.36
C PHE A 155 10.74 -8.22 -0.86
N ASP A 156 11.08 -8.62 -2.09
CA ASP A 156 10.71 -9.91 -2.69
C ASP A 156 11.73 -11.01 -2.38
#